data_AF-A0A936U9X3-F1
#
_entry.id   AF-A0A936U9X3-F1
#
_cell.length_a   1.000
_cell.length_b   1.000
_cell.length_c   1.000
_cell.angle_alpha   90.00
_cell.angle_beta   90.00
_cell.angle_gamma   90.00
#
_symmetry.space_group_name_H-M   'P 1'
#
loop_
_entity.id
_entity.type
_entity.pdbx_description
1 polymer ?
#
loop_
_entity_poly.entity_id
_entity_poly.type
_entity_poly.pdbx_seq_one_letter_code
_entity_poly.pdbx_strand_id
1 'polypeptide(L)'
;MDDSDEFFSELERVAESCARDGASAIDALEALASKEATRFGRLVDLRAALMTIADEQRASPYLPTGFLRDLPDPRRLAGITACLELEGLITQKELRSRFARYERAQAVFVRESGAWDARRKRVAGDEDSELIALRPPLRQVDGSEVIACGKGYARLDAFLSPDILAWVCATFPAAPIFIRLDPHAWFESRPSQRLWEQVVIPANPKWWRTLGLYAGETDGGVYELEDALPGDITRFWEYRVRGVRRLESSATKRSNLSMMVEELTETADHLLGRCIHLDTDALPGTDFDGAAVNHLDLAMNVYEGDARTARMAMHLRNGTVENASFRTHLLRVEGVPLSALLDLATMFFRSTTLTTEWIADQFRGRR
;
A
#
# COMPACT_ATOMS: atom_id res chain seq x y z
N MET A 1 -24.51 -23.04 18.77
CA MET A 1 -23.73 -22.01 18.07
C MET A 1 -24.34 -20.71 18.53
N ASP A 2 -23.55 -19.83 19.14
CA ASP A 2 -24.04 -18.52 19.60
C ASP A 2 -24.38 -17.65 18.37
N ASP A 3 -25.30 -16.68 18.52
CA ASP A 3 -25.72 -15.78 17.42
C ASP A 3 -24.53 -15.02 16.83
N SER A 4 -23.51 -14.75 17.67
CA SER A 4 -22.21 -14.20 17.25
C SER A 4 -21.44 -15.14 16.33
N ASP A 5 -21.27 -16.41 16.70
CA ASP A 5 -20.53 -17.39 15.89
C ASP A 5 -21.20 -17.59 14.52
N GLU A 6 -22.53 -17.62 14.53
CA GLU A 6 -23.32 -17.79 13.32
C GLU A 6 -23.17 -16.58 12.38
N PHE A 7 -23.25 -15.36 12.92
CA PHE A 7 -23.05 -14.14 12.15
C PHE A 7 -21.67 -14.12 11.47
N PHE A 8 -20.59 -14.33 12.22
CA PHE A 8 -19.24 -14.26 11.67
C PHE A 8 -18.97 -15.38 10.66
N SER A 9 -19.48 -16.59 10.89
CA SER A 9 -19.35 -17.69 9.93
C SER A 9 -20.05 -17.39 8.60
N GLU A 10 -21.21 -16.73 8.66
CA GLU A 10 -21.93 -16.31 7.46
C GLU A 10 -21.18 -15.21 6.70
N LEU A 11 -20.68 -14.21 7.43
CA LEU A 11 -19.92 -13.10 6.87
C LEU A 11 -18.63 -13.58 6.19
N GLU A 12 -17.91 -14.51 6.82
CA GLU A 12 -16.73 -15.16 6.25
C GLU A 12 -17.03 -15.85 4.92
N ARG A 13 -18.15 -16.58 4.83
CA ARG A 13 -18.56 -17.27 3.60
C ARG A 13 -18.85 -16.28 2.47
N VAL A 14 -19.50 -15.15 2.77
CA VAL A 14 -19.73 -14.08 1.79
C VAL A 14 -18.41 -13.46 1.37
N ALA A 15 -17.52 -13.15 2.32
CA ALA A 15 -16.20 -12.56 2.04
C ALA A 15 -15.35 -13.45 1.12
N GLU A 16 -15.42 -14.78 1.29
CA GLU A 16 -14.72 -15.74 0.42
C GLU A 16 -15.20 -15.70 -1.03
N SER A 17 -16.50 -15.55 -1.26
CA SER A 17 -17.01 -15.38 -2.62
C SER A 17 -16.56 -14.04 -3.20
N CYS A 18 -16.65 -12.97 -2.42
CA CYS A 18 -16.27 -11.64 -2.87
C CYS A 18 -14.80 -11.56 -3.29
N ALA A 19 -13.89 -12.07 -2.45
CA ALA A 19 -12.46 -12.09 -2.74
C ALA A 19 -12.11 -12.93 -3.98
N ARG A 20 -12.89 -13.99 -4.27
CA ARG A 20 -12.72 -14.80 -5.48
C ARG A 20 -13.27 -14.11 -6.73
N ASP A 21 -14.42 -13.46 -6.60
CA ASP A 21 -15.17 -12.91 -7.73
C ASP A 21 -14.80 -11.43 -8.01
N GLY A 22 -14.02 -10.80 -7.13
CA GLY A 22 -13.64 -9.38 -7.20
C GLY A 22 -14.80 -8.42 -6.92
N ALA A 23 -15.80 -8.85 -6.17
CA ALA A 23 -16.99 -8.06 -5.84
C ALA A 23 -16.77 -7.21 -4.58
N SER A 24 -17.32 -5.99 -4.55
CA SER A 24 -17.31 -5.15 -3.34
C SER A 24 -18.27 -5.67 -2.28
N ALA A 25 -18.07 -5.30 -1.01
CA ALA A 25 -19.01 -5.65 0.07
C ALA A 25 -20.44 -5.15 -0.20
N ILE A 26 -20.57 -3.95 -0.80
CA ILE A 26 -21.86 -3.36 -1.17
C ILE A 26 -22.55 -4.22 -2.23
N ASP A 27 -21.86 -4.51 -3.34
CA ASP A 27 -22.42 -5.33 -4.42
C ASP A 27 -22.85 -6.71 -3.92
N ALA A 28 -22.05 -7.30 -3.04
CA ALA A 28 -22.32 -8.60 -2.45
C ALA A 28 -23.57 -8.59 -1.56
N LEU A 29 -23.72 -7.58 -0.71
CA LEU A 29 -24.91 -7.46 0.15
C LEU A 29 -26.16 -7.10 -0.63
N GLU A 30 -26.07 -6.26 -1.67
CA GLU A 30 -27.19 -5.98 -2.56
C GLU A 30 -27.62 -7.22 -3.36
N ALA A 31 -26.65 -8.01 -3.83
CA ALA A 31 -26.90 -9.28 -4.46
C ALA A 31 -27.58 -10.27 -3.49
N LEU A 32 -27.14 -10.32 -2.24
CA LEU A 32 -27.75 -11.17 -1.21
C LEU A 32 -29.17 -10.72 -0.88
N ALA A 33 -29.39 -9.41 -0.74
CA ALA A 33 -30.70 -8.83 -0.47
C ALA A 33 -31.70 -9.11 -1.60
N SER A 34 -31.26 -9.05 -2.86
CA SER A 34 -32.11 -9.26 -4.03
C SER A 34 -32.34 -10.72 -4.39
N LYS A 35 -31.33 -11.59 -4.26
CA LYS A 35 -31.39 -13.00 -4.71
C LYS A 35 -31.70 -13.99 -3.58
N GLU A 36 -31.34 -13.65 -2.35
CA GLU A 36 -31.43 -14.52 -1.18
C GLU A 36 -32.00 -13.78 0.04
N ALA A 37 -33.13 -13.09 -0.14
CA ALA A 37 -33.72 -12.17 0.84
C ALA A 37 -33.88 -12.74 2.27
N THR A 38 -34.20 -14.04 2.41
CA THR A 38 -34.30 -14.70 3.73
C THR A 38 -32.94 -14.80 4.43
N ARG A 39 -31.88 -15.12 3.67
CA ARG A 39 -30.51 -15.22 4.19
C ARG A 39 -29.97 -13.83 4.55
N PHE A 40 -30.21 -12.84 3.70
CA PHE A 40 -29.90 -11.44 4.00
C PHE A 40 -30.62 -10.94 5.25
N GLY A 41 -31.93 -11.18 5.36
CA GLY A 41 -32.71 -10.79 6.53
C GLY A 41 -32.17 -11.38 7.82
N ARG A 42 -31.81 -12.67 7.81
CA ARG A 42 -31.18 -13.35 8.96
C ARG A 42 -29.84 -12.73 9.32
N LEU A 43 -28.96 -12.44 8.35
CA LEU A 43 -27.67 -11.79 8.59
C LEU A 43 -27.84 -10.44 9.29
N VAL A 44 -28.78 -9.61 8.81
CA VAL A 44 -29.08 -8.30 9.41
C VAL A 44 -29.67 -8.44 10.81
N ASP A 45 -30.54 -9.42 11.04
CA ASP A 45 -31.18 -9.62 12.35
C ASP A 45 -30.19 -10.13 13.40
N LEU A 46 -29.30 -11.05 13.02
CA LEU A 46 -28.17 -11.46 13.85
C LEU A 46 -27.28 -10.26 14.18
N ARG A 47 -26.93 -9.43 13.18
CA ARG A 47 -26.09 -8.25 13.44
C ARG A 47 -26.77 -7.23 14.34
N ALA A 48 -28.09 -7.03 14.18
CA ALA A 48 -28.88 -6.13 14.99
C ALA A 48 -28.89 -6.53 16.47
N ALA A 49 -28.92 -7.84 16.77
CA ALA A 49 -28.84 -8.35 18.13
C ALA A 49 -27.48 -8.08 18.81
N LEU A 50 -26.43 -7.84 18.02
CA LEU A 50 -25.05 -7.60 18.47
C LEU A 50 -24.63 -6.12 18.41
N MET A 51 -25.56 -5.20 18.10
CA MET A 51 -25.23 -3.78 17.94
C MET A 51 -24.77 -3.14 19.25
N THR A 52 -23.69 -2.37 19.16
CA THR A 52 -23.20 -1.52 20.24
C THR A 52 -23.37 -0.05 19.90
N ILE A 53 -23.26 0.84 20.90
CA ILE A 53 -23.27 2.30 20.69
C ILE A 53 -22.13 2.73 19.75
N ALA A 54 -20.97 2.06 19.82
CA ALA A 54 -19.84 2.35 18.93
C ALA A 54 -20.17 2.00 17.48
N ASP A 55 -20.89 0.90 17.24
CA ASP A 55 -21.35 0.51 15.91
C ASP A 55 -22.34 1.52 15.34
N GLU A 56 -23.30 1.97 16.16
CA GLU A 56 -24.25 3.00 15.76
C GLU A 56 -23.54 4.30 15.36
N GLN A 57 -22.58 4.75 16.16
CA GLN A 57 -21.79 5.96 15.86
C GLN A 57 -20.98 5.81 14.57
N ARG A 58 -20.44 4.61 14.31
CA ARG A 58 -19.69 4.31 13.07
C ARG A 58 -20.61 4.24 11.85
N ALA A 59 -21.81 3.66 11.97
CA ALA A 59 -22.72 3.42 10.85
C ALA A 59 -23.64 4.61 10.53
N SER A 60 -24.02 5.42 11.54
CA SER A 60 -24.95 6.55 11.37
C SER A 60 -24.59 7.56 10.28
N PRO A 61 -23.31 7.93 10.08
CA PRO A 61 -22.92 8.84 9.01
C PRO A 61 -23.29 8.34 7.59
N TYR A 62 -23.52 7.04 7.41
CA TYR A 62 -23.85 6.44 6.13
C TYR A 62 -25.36 6.32 5.87
N LEU A 63 -26.23 6.55 6.85
CA LEU A 63 -27.69 6.51 6.66
C LEU A 63 -28.20 7.43 5.53
N PRO A 64 -27.66 8.65 5.33
CA PRO A 64 -28.09 9.53 4.23
C PRO A 64 -27.75 9.03 2.82
N THR A 65 -26.85 8.04 2.68
CA THR A 65 -26.40 7.53 1.36
C THR A 65 -27.49 6.80 0.57
N GLY A 66 -28.60 6.45 1.22
CA GLY A 66 -29.69 5.68 0.60
C GLY A 66 -29.45 4.16 0.55
N PHE A 67 -28.33 3.67 1.08
CA PHE A 67 -28.08 2.23 1.20
C PHE A 67 -29.16 1.56 2.08
N LEU A 68 -29.65 0.40 1.60
CA LEU A 68 -30.70 -0.42 2.23
C LEU A 68 -31.98 0.36 2.60
N ARG A 69 -32.40 1.31 1.76
CA ARG A 69 -33.50 2.26 2.05
C ARG A 69 -34.83 1.61 2.45
N ASP A 70 -35.10 0.40 1.98
CA ASP A 70 -36.36 -0.30 2.21
C ASP A 70 -36.47 -0.92 3.61
N LEU A 71 -35.39 -0.91 4.39
CA LEU A 71 -35.38 -1.39 5.77
C LEU A 71 -35.68 -0.25 6.78
N PRO A 72 -36.23 -0.55 7.96
CA PRO A 72 -36.28 0.41 9.07
C PRO A 72 -34.88 0.79 9.57
N ASP A 73 -34.71 2.01 10.08
CA ASP A 73 -33.38 2.55 10.46
C ASP A 73 -32.54 1.65 11.39
N PRO A 74 -33.10 0.96 12.42
CA PRO A 74 -32.30 0.02 13.23
C PRO A 74 -31.71 -1.14 12.42
N ARG A 75 -32.48 -1.69 11.48
CA ARG A 75 -31.99 -2.77 10.59
C ARG A 75 -31.07 -2.21 9.50
N ARG A 76 -31.27 -0.97 9.07
CA ARG A 76 -30.33 -0.29 8.15
C ARG A 76 -28.97 -0.08 8.78
N LEU A 77 -28.93 0.38 10.03
CA LEU A 77 -27.68 0.51 10.78
C LEU A 77 -26.97 -0.84 10.90
N ALA A 78 -27.69 -1.91 11.28
CA ALA A 78 -27.11 -3.25 11.34
C ALA A 78 -26.59 -3.74 9.97
N GLY A 79 -27.33 -3.50 8.89
CA GLY A 79 -26.89 -3.85 7.53
C GLY A 79 -25.67 -3.04 7.05
N ILE A 80 -25.60 -1.74 7.37
CA ILE A 80 -24.41 -0.90 7.14
C ILE A 80 -23.23 -1.45 7.92
N THR A 81 -23.40 -1.77 9.20
CA THR A 81 -22.32 -2.32 10.03
C THR A 81 -21.82 -3.66 9.48
N ALA A 82 -22.73 -4.56 9.10
CA ALA A 82 -22.37 -5.82 8.46
C ALA A 82 -21.60 -5.59 7.14
N CYS A 83 -21.97 -4.57 6.35
CA CYS A 83 -21.22 -4.18 5.16
C CYS A 83 -19.79 -3.74 5.47
N LEU A 84 -19.61 -2.92 6.50
CA LEU A 84 -18.30 -2.43 6.92
C LEU A 84 -17.42 -3.55 7.48
N GLU A 85 -18.00 -4.52 8.19
CA GLU A 85 -17.31 -5.70 8.69
C GLU A 85 -16.95 -6.67 7.54
N LEU A 86 -17.85 -6.84 6.58
CA LEU A 86 -17.61 -7.64 5.37
C LEU A 86 -16.45 -7.07 4.55
N GLU A 87 -16.43 -5.75 4.34
CA GLU A 87 -15.33 -5.06 3.64
C GLU A 87 -13.97 -5.29 4.32
N GLY A 88 -13.95 -5.27 5.66
CA GLY A 88 -12.77 -5.60 6.46
C GLY A 88 -12.26 -7.02 6.19
N LEU A 89 -13.16 -8.01 6.19
CA LEU A 89 -12.83 -9.42 5.90
C LEU A 89 -12.36 -9.63 4.45
N ILE A 90 -13.01 -8.96 3.47
CA ILE A 90 -12.60 -9.00 2.06
C ILE A 90 -11.18 -8.44 1.94
N THR A 91 -10.95 -7.25 2.48
CA THR A 91 -9.63 -6.60 2.48
C THR A 91 -8.57 -7.50 3.11
N GLN A 92 -8.88 -8.14 4.24
CA GLN A 92 -7.97 -9.09 4.88
C GLN A 92 -7.60 -10.26 3.96
N LYS A 93 -8.59 -10.90 3.36
CA LYS A 93 -8.38 -12.05 2.45
C LYS A 93 -7.60 -11.63 1.21
N GLU A 94 -7.91 -10.47 0.64
CA GLU A 94 -7.17 -9.90 -0.48
C GLU A 94 -5.71 -9.62 -0.13
N LEU A 95 -5.42 -8.99 1.03
CA LEU A 95 -4.05 -8.75 1.48
C LEU A 95 -3.28 -10.06 1.64
N ARG A 96 -3.88 -11.07 2.27
CA ARG A 96 -3.24 -12.40 2.43
C ARG A 96 -2.96 -13.08 1.10
N SER A 97 -3.93 -13.05 0.18
CA SER A 97 -3.75 -13.64 -1.15
C SER A 97 -2.68 -12.91 -1.94
N ARG A 98 -2.73 -11.57 -1.93
CA ARG A 98 -1.80 -10.70 -2.63
C ARG A 98 -0.38 -10.85 -2.14
N PHE A 99 -0.19 -11.00 -0.83
CA PHE A 99 1.11 -11.13 -0.17
C PHE A 99 1.54 -12.58 0.05
N ALA A 100 0.80 -13.54 -0.49
CA ALA A 100 1.23 -14.93 -0.53
C ALA A 100 2.56 -15.09 -1.26
N ARG A 101 3.33 -16.10 -0.87
CA ARG A 101 4.53 -16.50 -1.60
C ARG A 101 4.19 -16.86 -3.04
N TYR A 102 5.14 -16.67 -3.93
CA TYR A 102 4.99 -17.06 -5.30
C TYR A 102 4.94 -18.57 -5.47
N GLU A 103 3.91 -19.02 -6.19
CA GLU A 103 3.67 -20.42 -6.53
C GLU A 103 3.44 -20.55 -8.02
N ARG A 104 3.94 -21.66 -8.60
CA ARG A 104 3.93 -21.84 -10.06
C ARG A 104 2.52 -21.90 -10.68
N ALA A 105 1.51 -22.19 -9.86
CA ALA A 105 0.11 -22.22 -10.27
C ALA A 105 -0.53 -20.83 -10.42
N GLN A 106 0.11 -19.77 -9.90
CA GLN A 106 -0.42 -18.41 -9.98
C GLN A 106 -0.40 -17.87 -11.40
N ALA A 107 -1.37 -17.01 -11.72
CA ALA A 107 -1.62 -16.53 -13.08
C ALA A 107 -0.42 -15.79 -13.69
N VAL A 108 0.34 -15.04 -12.89
CA VAL A 108 1.54 -14.32 -13.38
C VAL A 108 2.63 -15.26 -13.93
N PHE A 109 2.60 -16.54 -13.57
CA PHE A 109 3.59 -17.55 -13.95
C PHE A 109 3.13 -18.53 -15.01
N VAL A 110 2.07 -18.20 -15.76
CA VAL A 110 1.74 -18.93 -16.99
C VAL A 110 3.00 -19.04 -17.86
N ARG A 111 3.26 -20.25 -18.39
CA ARG A 111 4.55 -20.69 -18.96
C ARG A 111 5.21 -19.70 -19.93
N GLU A 112 4.43 -18.89 -20.62
CA GLU A 112 4.90 -17.94 -21.63
C GLU A 112 5.28 -16.55 -21.09
N SER A 113 5.08 -16.27 -19.79
CA SER A 113 5.38 -14.97 -19.19
C SER A 113 6.88 -14.74 -18.96
N GLY A 114 7.66 -15.81 -18.81
CA GLY A 114 9.09 -15.75 -18.43
C GLY A 114 9.35 -15.25 -17.00
N ALA A 115 8.30 -14.89 -16.25
CA ALA A 115 8.40 -14.33 -14.91
C ALA A 115 8.91 -15.35 -13.89
N TRP A 116 8.56 -16.63 -14.04
CA TRP A 116 9.00 -17.70 -13.14
C TRP A 116 10.53 -17.85 -13.20
N ASP A 117 11.11 -17.86 -14.38
CA ASP A 117 12.57 -18.03 -14.55
C ASP A 117 13.35 -16.75 -14.20
N ALA A 118 12.65 -15.63 -14.06
CA ALA A 118 13.20 -14.34 -13.66
C ALA A 118 13.18 -14.10 -12.14
N ARG A 119 12.66 -15.03 -11.31
CA ARG A 119 12.73 -14.88 -9.84
C ARG A 119 14.16 -14.66 -9.37
N ARG A 120 14.30 -13.78 -8.37
CA ARG A 120 15.60 -13.50 -7.76
C ARG A 120 16.18 -14.79 -7.18
N LYS A 121 17.49 -14.98 -7.30
CA LYS A 121 18.21 -16.05 -6.58
C LYS A 121 18.94 -15.41 -5.41
N ARG A 122 18.72 -15.92 -4.20
CA ARG A 122 19.45 -15.46 -3.02
C ARG A 122 20.90 -15.94 -3.11
N VAL A 123 21.80 -15.28 -2.38
CA VAL A 123 23.24 -15.61 -2.35
C VAL A 123 23.49 -17.08 -1.93
N ALA A 124 22.62 -17.65 -1.08
CA ALA A 124 22.68 -19.04 -0.65
C ALA A 124 22.20 -20.07 -1.70
N GLY A 125 21.73 -19.62 -2.87
CA GLY A 125 21.22 -20.48 -3.95
C GLY A 125 19.71 -20.70 -3.94
N ASP A 126 19.03 -20.43 -2.83
CA ASP A 126 17.57 -20.53 -2.74
C ASP A 126 16.88 -19.48 -3.61
N GLU A 127 15.83 -19.89 -4.32
CA GLU A 127 15.01 -18.98 -5.11
C GLU A 127 14.17 -18.10 -4.19
N ASP A 128 14.20 -16.80 -4.46
CA ASP A 128 13.33 -15.81 -3.84
C ASP A 128 11.89 -16.09 -4.26
N SER A 129 10.98 -16.12 -3.29
CA SER A 129 9.56 -16.40 -3.52
C SER A 129 8.72 -15.12 -3.51
N GLU A 130 9.34 -13.95 -3.52
CA GLU A 130 8.62 -12.67 -3.43
C GLU A 130 8.97 -11.68 -4.54
N LEU A 131 10.17 -11.77 -5.12
CA LEU A 131 10.69 -10.79 -6.06
C LEU A 131 11.15 -11.40 -7.38
N ILE A 132 10.90 -10.67 -8.46
CA ILE A 132 11.26 -11.02 -9.83
C ILE A 132 12.26 -9.98 -10.36
N ALA A 133 13.37 -10.44 -10.92
CA ALA A 133 14.38 -9.59 -11.53
C ALA A 133 13.79 -8.87 -12.75
N LEU A 134 13.85 -7.54 -12.74
CA LEU A 134 13.45 -6.73 -13.87
C LEU A 134 14.57 -6.73 -14.91
N ARG A 135 14.50 -7.69 -15.83
CA ARG A 135 15.44 -7.87 -16.93
C ARG A 135 14.69 -8.38 -18.17
N PRO A 136 15.20 -8.17 -19.39
CA PRO A 136 14.54 -8.66 -20.60
C PRO A 136 14.12 -10.15 -20.47
N PRO A 137 12.86 -10.50 -20.82
CA PRO A 137 11.89 -9.68 -21.56
C PRO A 137 11.03 -8.76 -20.68
N LEU A 138 11.22 -8.74 -19.35
CA LEU A 138 10.42 -7.93 -18.45
C LEU A 138 10.79 -6.45 -18.55
N ARG A 139 9.81 -5.60 -18.82
CA ARG A 139 9.98 -4.14 -18.87
C ARG A 139 8.71 -3.41 -18.45
N GLN A 140 8.86 -2.30 -17.76
CA GLN A 140 7.74 -1.40 -17.49
C GLN A 140 7.24 -0.78 -18.80
N VAL A 141 5.91 -0.66 -18.92
CA VAL A 141 5.25 -0.03 -20.07
C VAL A 141 4.86 1.39 -19.69
N ASP A 142 5.45 2.37 -20.39
CA ASP A 142 5.10 3.80 -20.30
C ASP A 142 5.02 4.35 -18.87
N GLY A 143 5.93 3.92 -17.97
CA GLY A 143 5.94 4.36 -16.56
C GLY A 143 4.76 3.87 -15.72
N SER A 144 3.89 3.01 -16.26
CA SER A 144 2.67 2.53 -15.58
C SER A 144 2.89 1.29 -14.73
N GLU A 145 1.83 0.82 -14.08
CA GLU A 145 1.79 -0.44 -13.36
C GLU A 145 1.91 -1.68 -14.26
N VAL A 146 1.86 -1.51 -15.58
CA VAL A 146 1.88 -2.63 -16.53
C VAL A 146 3.31 -3.03 -16.85
N ILE A 147 3.60 -4.32 -16.70
CA ILE A 147 4.90 -4.93 -17.04
C ILE A 147 4.71 -5.84 -18.25
N ALA A 148 5.42 -5.58 -19.34
CA ALA A 148 5.46 -6.49 -20.47
C ALA A 148 6.27 -7.74 -20.09
N CYS A 149 5.74 -8.93 -20.36
CA CYS A 149 6.29 -10.22 -19.94
C CYS A 149 6.21 -11.23 -21.08
N GLY A 150 7.28 -11.38 -21.87
CA GLY A 150 7.31 -12.33 -22.98
C GLY A 150 6.22 -12.05 -24.01
N LYS A 151 5.20 -12.91 -24.08
CA LYS A 151 4.05 -12.78 -25.00
C LYS A 151 2.84 -12.02 -24.43
N GLY A 152 2.86 -11.64 -23.16
CA GLY A 152 1.73 -10.98 -22.51
C GLY A 152 2.17 -9.86 -21.58
N TYR A 153 1.30 -9.56 -20.62
CA TYR A 153 1.48 -8.49 -19.66
C TYR A 153 1.14 -8.96 -18.26
N ALA A 154 1.89 -8.46 -17.29
CA ALA A 154 1.62 -8.58 -15.86
C ALA A 154 1.38 -7.18 -15.26
N ARG A 155 1.07 -7.14 -13.98
CA ARG A 155 0.87 -5.90 -13.23
C ARG A 155 1.81 -5.82 -12.03
N LEU A 156 2.33 -4.64 -11.72
CA LEU A 156 2.98 -4.35 -10.44
C LEU A 156 2.01 -4.56 -9.29
N ASP A 157 2.54 -4.93 -8.13
CA ASP A 157 1.76 -4.91 -6.91
C ASP A 157 1.25 -3.49 -6.63
N ALA A 158 -0.03 -3.33 -6.28
CA ALA A 158 -0.64 -2.01 -6.09
C ALA A 158 -0.06 -1.21 -4.92
N PHE A 159 0.68 -1.84 -4.00
CA PHE A 159 1.40 -1.13 -2.94
C PHE A 159 2.72 -0.52 -3.42
N LEU A 160 3.19 -0.85 -4.62
CA LEU A 160 4.33 -0.22 -5.26
C LEU A 160 3.84 0.81 -6.29
N SER A 161 4.08 2.10 -6.03
CA SER A 161 3.78 3.14 -7.02
C SER A 161 4.60 2.88 -8.31
N PRO A 162 3.98 2.92 -9.50
CA PRO A 162 4.68 2.79 -10.77
C PRO A 162 5.78 3.83 -10.97
N ASP A 163 5.59 5.04 -10.42
CA ASP A 163 6.55 6.13 -10.51
C ASP A 163 7.86 5.80 -9.80
N ILE A 164 7.80 5.04 -8.69
CA ILE A 164 8.99 4.57 -7.99
C ILE A 164 9.82 3.70 -8.94
N LEU A 165 9.19 2.76 -9.63
CA LEU A 165 9.90 1.89 -10.55
C LEU A 165 10.48 2.68 -11.73
N ALA A 166 9.69 3.60 -12.30
CA ALA A 166 10.12 4.44 -13.40
C ALA A 166 11.34 5.29 -13.00
N TRP A 167 11.31 5.90 -11.82
CA TRP A 167 12.39 6.70 -11.26
C TRP A 167 13.65 5.86 -10.99
N VAL A 168 13.52 4.68 -10.38
CA VAL A 168 14.67 3.78 -10.14
C VAL A 168 15.30 3.34 -11.45
N CYS A 169 14.49 2.94 -12.45
CA CYS A 169 15.00 2.52 -13.76
C CYS A 169 15.72 3.66 -14.50
N ALA A 170 15.22 4.89 -14.39
CA ALA A 170 15.83 6.05 -15.02
C ALA A 170 17.12 6.49 -14.32
N THR A 171 17.13 6.47 -12.98
CA THR A 171 18.25 6.96 -12.16
C THR A 171 19.37 5.92 -12.06
N PHE A 172 19.04 4.63 -12.01
CA PHE A 172 19.99 3.54 -11.81
C PHE A 172 19.86 2.44 -12.88
N PRO A 173 20.06 2.75 -14.17
CA PRO A 173 19.79 1.82 -15.28
C PRO A 173 20.68 0.56 -15.28
N ALA A 174 21.82 0.60 -14.59
CA ALA A 174 22.75 -0.52 -14.47
C ALA A 174 22.59 -1.32 -13.18
N ALA A 175 21.78 -0.85 -12.23
CA ALA A 175 21.60 -1.52 -10.95
C ALA A 175 20.73 -2.78 -11.11
N PRO A 176 21.01 -3.88 -10.38
CA PRO A 176 20.07 -4.97 -10.24
C PRO A 176 18.79 -4.49 -9.56
N ILE A 177 17.66 -4.61 -10.26
CA ILE A 177 16.34 -4.22 -9.79
C ILE A 177 15.44 -5.46 -9.74
N PHE A 178 14.75 -5.65 -8.63
CA PHE A 178 13.80 -6.73 -8.45
C PHE A 178 12.48 -6.16 -7.94
N ILE A 179 11.37 -6.63 -8.51
CA ILE A 179 10.03 -6.11 -8.26
C ILE A 179 9.07 -7.24 -7.89
N ARG A 180 8.03 -6.89 -7.15
CA ARG A 180 6.86 -7.73 -6.96
C ARG A 180 5.81 -7.42 -8.02
N LEU A 181 5.43 -8.47 -8.75
CA LEU A 181 4.23 -8.49 -9.59
C LEU A 181 3.03 -9.02 -8.80
N ASP A 182 1.84 -8.55 -9.16
CA ASP A 182 0.60 -9.11 -8.65
C ASP A 182 0.46 -10.58 -9.10
N PRO A 183 0.39 -11.55 -8.15
CA PRO A 183 0.37 -12.98 -8.50
C PRO A 183 -0.84 -13.40 -9.34
N HIS A 184 -1.94 -12.64 -9.27
CA HIS A 184 -3.21 -12.98 -9.92
C HIS A 184 -3.42 -12.22 -11.24
N ALA A 185 -2.50 -11.32 -11.63
CA ALA A 185 -2.66 -10.47 -12.80
C ALA A 185 -1.78 -10.93 -13.97
N TRP A 186 -2.42 -11.57 -14.96
CA TRP A 186 -1.82 -11.82 -16.26
C TRP A 186 -2.83 -11.55 -17.38
N PHE A 187 -2.34 -10.97 -18.48
CA PHE A 187 -3.15 -10.55 -19.60
C PHE A 187 -2.48 -10.93 -20.92
N GLU A 188 -3.24 -11.49 -21.86
CA GLU A 188 -2.79 -11.76 -23.23
C GLU A 188 -2.53 -10.46 -24.01
N SER A 189 -3.41 -9.47 -23.84
CA SER A 189 -3.28 -8.13 -24.42
C SER A 189 -2.94 -7.10 -23.37
N ARG A 190 -2.36 -5.97 -23.78
CA ARG A 190 -2.03 -4.84 -22.90
C ARG A 190 -3.30 -4.40 -22.15
N PRO A 191 -3.36 -4.52 -20.81
CA PRO A 191 -4.51 -4.06 -20.04
C PRO A 191 -4.56 -2.53 -20.05
N SER A 192 -5.72 -1.97 -19.71
CA SER A 192 -5.83 -0.55 -19.41
C SER A 192 -4.87 -0.16 -18.27
N GLN A 193 -4.25 1.00 -18.43
CA GLN A 193 -3.39 1.60 -17.41
C GLN A 193 -4.24 2.48 -16.50
N ARG A 194 -3.96 2.45 -15.21
CA ARG A 194 -4.56 3.38 -14.24
C ARG A 194 -4.00 4.78 -14.49
N LEU A 195 -4.90 5.75 -14.60
CA LEU A 195 -4.54 7.16 -14.57
C LEU A 195 -4.28 7.52 -13.11
N TRP A 196 -3.06 7.94 -12.80
CA TRP A 196 -2.73 8.59 -11.54
C TRP A 196 -2.86 10.09 -11.78
N GLU A 197 -3.62 10.80 -10.94
CA GLU A 197 -3.76 12.25 -11.06
C GLU A 197 -2.38 12.92 -11.04
N GLN A 198 -2.09 13.70 -12.09
CA GLN A 198 -0.78 14.30 -12.34
C GLN A 198 -0.93 15.83 -12.44
N VAL A 199 0.03 16.57 -11.88
CA VAL A 199 0.15 18.02 -12.13
C VAL A 199 0.33 18.25 -13.63
N VAL A 200 -0.68 18.86 -14.26
CA VAL A 200 -0.72 19.00 -15.72
C VAL A 200 0.27 20.08 -16.21
N ILE A 201 0.38 21.21 -15.48
CA ILE A 201 1.34 22.29 -15.77
C ILE A 201 1.79 22.95 -14.44
N PRO A 202 3.07 22.83 -14.05
CA PRO A 202 3.59 23.54 -12.89
C PRO A 202 3.81 25.03 -13.19
N ALA A 203 3.41 25.92 -12.28
CA ALA A 203 3.72 27.35 -12.40
C ALA A 203 5.23 27.63 -12.23
N ASN A 204 5.78 28.59 -12.99
CA ASN A 204 7.18 29.01 -12.85
C ASN A 204 7.36 29.90 -11.61
N PRO A 205 8.11 29.50 -10.56
CA PRO A 205 8.21 30.26 -9.32
C PRO A 205 9.13 31.50 -9.43
N LYS A 206 9.85 31.68 -10.54
CA LYS A 206 10.87 32.75 -10.67
C LYS A 206 10.26 34.14 -10.83
N TRP A 207 9.12 34.27 -11.49
CA TRP A 207 8.51 35.58 -11.70
C TRP A 207 8.05 36.23 -10.39
N TRP A 208 7.62 35.45 -9.39
CA TRP A 208 7.25 35.97 -8.06
C TRP A 208 8.40 36.72 -7.37
N ARG A 209 9.65 36.31 -7.60
CA ARG A 209 10.82 36.92 -6.96
C ARG A 209 11.25 38.22 -7.62
N THR A 210 10.90 38.43 -8.89
CA THR A 210 11.42 39.54 -9.70
C THR A 210 10.32 40.39 -10.36
N LEU A 211 9.05 40.00 -10.25
CA LEU A 211 7.90 40.54 -10.98
C LEU A 211 8.15 40.63 -12.50
N GLY A 212 8.95 39.71 -13.04
CA GLY A 212 9.43 39.74 -14.42
C GLY A 212 8.45 39.18 -15.45
N LEU A 213 7.21 39.66 -15.47
CA LEU A 213 6.25 39.40 -16.55
C LEU A 213 6.18 40.64 -17.46
N TYR A 214 6.49 40.49 -18.75
CA TYR A 214 6.45 41.60 -19.72
C TYR A 214 5.05 41.77 -20.33
N ALA A 215 4.79 42.94 -20.92
CA ALA A 215 3.50 43.24 -21.54
C ALA A 215 3.17 42.25 -22.66
N GLY A 216 2.08 41.50 -22.49
CA GLY A 216 1.63 40.47 -23.43
C GLY A 216 2.02 39.03 -23.06
N GLU A 217 2.79 38.83 -21.99
CA GLU A 217 3.12 37.49 -21.48
C GLU A 217 2.06 36.99 -20.49
N THR A 218 1.80 35.69 -20.48
CA THR A 218 0.88 35.01 -19.54
C THR A 218 1.58 33.79 -18.96
N ASP A 219 1.55 33.64 -17.64
CA ASP A 219 2.12 32.52 -16.89
C ASP A 219 1.09 32.06 -15.83
N GLY A 220 1.02 30.76 -15.56
CA GLY A 220 -0.01 30.17 -14.71
C GLY A 220 0.19 28.67 -14.48
N GLY A 221 -0.48 28.13 -13.46
CA GLY A 221 -0.54 26.70 -13.19
C GLY A 221 -1.99 26.28 -12.93
N VAL A 222 -2.32 25.01 -13.18
CA VAL A 222 -3.65 24.44 -12.95
C VAL A 222 -3.52 23.31 -11.93
N TYR A 223 -4.33 23.40 -10.87
CA TYR A 223 -4.36 22.46 -9.75
C TYR A 223 -5.81 22.36 -9.28
N GLU A 224 -6.36 21.14 -9.12
CA GLU A 224 -7.75 20.96 -8.71
C GLU A 224 -7.88 19.91 -7.60
N LEU A 225 -8.46 20.34 -6.46
CA LEU A 225 -9.28 19.54 -5.53
C LEU A 225 -9.98 20.51 -4.55
N GLU A 226 -11.29 20.33 -4.30
CA GLU A 226 -12.18 21.17 -3.43
C GLU A 226 -12.80 20.30 -2.30
N ASP A 227 -13.21 20.74 -1.09
CA ASP A 227 -13.21 22.02 -0.32
C ASP A 227 -12.90 21.72 1.18
N ALA A 228 -12.44 22.72 1.95
CA ALA A 228 -11.78 22.64 3.28
C ALA A 228 -12.32 23.63 4.34
N LEU A 229 -12.24 23.38 5.66
CA LEU A 229 -11.22 23.87 6.65
C LEU A 229 -11.65 23.57 8.13
N PRO A 230 -10.82 23.73 9.23
CA PRO A 230 -9.46 24.34 9.35
C PRO A 230 -8.36 23.60 10.18
N GLY A 231 -7.09 24.01 9.94
CA GLY A 231 -5.96 23.95 10.90
C GLY A 231 -4.59 23.62 10.29
N ASP A 232 -4.40 22.35 9.93
CA ASP A 232 -3.32 21.80 9.12
C ASP A 232 -3.94 20.61 8.39
N ILE A 233 -4.51 20.91 7.23
CA ILE A 233 -5.37 19.97 6.52
C ILE A 233 -4.60 18.70 6.17
N THR A 234 -3.34 18.82 5.77
CA THR A 234 -2.48 17.68 5.45
C THR A 234 -2.32 16.74 6.63
N ARG A 235 -1.92 17.25 7.82
CA ARG A 235 -1.82 16.41 9.01
C ARG A 235 -3.16 15.82 9.42
N PHE A 236 -4.23 16.59 9.31
CA PHE A 236 -5.58 16.11 9.61
C PHE A 236 -5.97 14.94 8.69
N TRP A 237 -5.80 15.08 7.38
CA TRP A 237 -6.11 14.03 6.40
C TRP A 237 -5.22 12.81 6.59
N GLU A 238 -3.92 13.02 6.81
CA GLU A 238 -2.97 11.92 7.06
C GLU A 238 -3.38 11.12 8.31
N TYR A 239 -3.71 11.79 9.41
CA TYR A 239 -4.09 11.14 10.65
C TYR A 239 -5.51 10.55 10.62
N ARG A 240 -6.52 11.36 10.28
CA ARG A 240 -7.94 10.97 10.39
C ARG A 240 -8.42 10.11 9.25
N VAL A 241 -7.93 10.37 8.02
CA VAL A 241 -8.45 9.70 6.82
C VAL A 241 -7.50 8.61 6.34
N ARG A 242 -6.21 8.93 6.21
CA ARG A 242 -5.22 7.95 5.73
C ARG A 242 -4.77 6.98 6.81
N GLY A 243 -5.08 7.25 8.07
CA GLY A 243 -4.76 6.38 9.20
C GLY A 243 -3.28 6.38 9.60
N VAL A 244 -2.48 7.33 9.11
CA VAL A 244 -1.05 7.43 9.47
C VAL A 244 -0.95 7.69 10.97
N ARG A 245 -0.09 6.93 11.65
CA ARG A 245 0.14 7.08 13.10
C ARG A 245 1.56 7.50 13.43
N ARG A 246 2.55 6.91 12.77
CA ARG A 246 3.94 7.03 13.21
C ARG A 246 4.91 6.70 12.08
N LEU A 247 6.04 7.40 12.03
CA LEU A 247 7.22 7.05 11.26
C LEU A 247 8.35 6.79 12.25
N GLU A 248 9.01 5.64 12.13
CA GLU A 248 10.13 5.27 12.99
C GLU A 248 11.36 4.95 12.14
N SER A 249 12.54 5.37 12.57
CA SER A 249 13.80 4.96 11.96
C SER A 249 14.74 4.39 13.02
N SER A 250 15.45 3.32 12.68
CA SER A 250 16.52 2.75 13.51
C SER A 250 17.68 2.32 12.63
N ALA A 251 18.90 2.57 13.08
CA ALA A 251 20.12 2.04 12.46
C ALA A 251 20.94 1.29 13.50
N THR A 252 21.48 0.14 13.14
CA THR A 252 22.29 -0.72 14.01
C THR A 252 23.54 -1.15 13.26
N LYS A 253 24.72 -0.88 13.84
CA LYS A 253 25.99 -1.41 13.33
C LYS A 253 26.22 -2.82 13.90
N ARG A 254 26.28 -3.81 13.02
CA ARG A 254 26.75 -5.17 13.30
C ARG A 254 28.08 -5.37 12.56
N SER A 255 28.20 -6.38 11.71
CA SER A 255 29.26 -6.44 10.68
C SER A 255 29.06 -5.33 9.65
N ASN A 256 27.84 -5.24 9.10
CA ASN A 256 27.37 -4.16 8.24
C ASN A 256 26.56 -3.13 9.05
N LEU A 257 26.35 -1.94 8.48
CA LEU A 257 25.35 -1.01 8.98
C LEU A 257 24.00 -1.40 8.38
N SER A 258 23.03 -1.71 9.25
CA SER A 258 21.67 -2.04 8.86
C SER A 258 20.72 -0.94 9.33
N MET A 259 19.87 -0.44 8.44
CA MET A 259 18.93 0.64 8.73
C MET A 259 17.52 0.25 8.28
N MET A 260 16.55 0.55 9.13
CA MET A 260 15.13 0.35 8.86
C MET A 260 14.37 1.64 9.15
N VAL A 261 13.49 2.03 8.22
CA VAL A 261 12.54 3.13 8.37
C VAL A 261 11.15 2.58 8.11
N GLU A 262 10.22 2.75 9.04
CA GLU A 262 8.89 2.18 8.95
C GLU A 262 7.79 3.22 9.26
N GLU A 263 6.86 3.40 8.31
CA GLU A 263 5.63 4.17 8.51
C GLU A 263 4.47 3.23 8.86
N LEU A 264 3.87 3.44 10.03
CA LEU A 264 2.72 2.71 10.50
C LEU A 264 1.42 3.45 10.15
N THR A 265 0.59 2.76 9.38
CA THR A 265 -0.78 3.15 9.03
C THR A 265 -1.77 2.20 9.69
N GLU A 266 -2.67 2.74 10.49
CA GLU A 266 -3.73 1.98 11.13
C GLU A 266 -5.01 2.03 10.28
N THR A 267 -5.57 0.85 10.04
CA THR A 267 -6.91 0.65 9.45
C THR A 267 -7.84 0.08 10.52
N ALA A 268 -9.11 -0.16 10.18
CA ALA A 268 -10.05 -0.76 11.13
C ALA A 268 -9.51 -2.10 11.69
N ASP A 269 -9.03 -2.97 10.80
CA ASP A 269 -8.72 -4.36 11.13
C ASP A 269 -7.22 -4.68 11.14
N HIS A 270 -6.39 -3.84 10.51
CA HIS A 270 -4.97 -4.09 10.31
C HIS A 270 -4.10 -2.90 10.69
N LEU A 271 -2.86 -3.18 11.05
CA LEU A 271 -1.78 -2.22 11.02
C LEU A 271 -0.86 -2.54 9.83
N LEU A 272 -0.63 -1.55 8.99
CA LEU A 272 0.24 -1.66 7.82
C LEU A 272 1.52 -0.88 8.08
N GLY A 273 2.67 -1.54 8.01
CA GLY A 273 4.00 -0.94 8.02
C GLY A 273 4.55 -0.82 6.61
N ARG A 274 4.68 0.38 6.08
CA ARG A 274 5.54 0.63 4.90
C ARG A 274 6.96 0.69 5.39
N CYS A 275 7.78 -0.26 4.99
CA CYS A 275 9.13 -0.43 5.49
C CYS A 275 10.15 -0.22 4.38
N ILE A 276 11.13 0.63 4.63
CA ILE A 276 12.38 0.71 3.86
C ILE A 276 13.47 0.08 4.71
N HIS A 277 14.10 -0.96 4.20
CA HIS A 277 15.25 -1.61 4.84
C HIS A 277 16.45 -1.52 3.91
N LEU A 278 17.61 -1.21 4.47
CA LEU A 278 18.86 -1.20 3.73
C LEU A 278 20.01 -1.68 4.58
N ASP A 279 21.03 -2.19 3.89
CA ASP A 279 22.28 -2.61 4.49
C ASP A 279 23.45 -2.01 3.69
N THR A 280 24.50 -1.58 4.38
CA THR A 280 25.75 -1.11 3.76
C THR A 280 26.99 -1.57 4.53
N ASP A 281 28.03 -1.96 3.80
CA ASP A 281 29.35 -2.26 4.35
C ASP A 281 30.26 -1.03 4.44
N ALA A 282 29.74 0.17 4.15
CA ALA A 282 30.49 1.42 4.26
C ALA A 282 31.09 1.60 5.67
N LEU A 283 32.33 2.11 5.69
CA LEU A 283 33.06 2.36 6.93
C LEU A 283 32.51 3.62 7.63
N PRO A 284 32.59 3.70 8.97
CA PRO A 284 32.29 4.94 9.68
C PRO A 284 33.06 6.14 9.12
N GLY A 285 32.36 7.25 8.89
CA GLY A 285 32.93 8.46 8.28
C GLY A 285 32.85 8.51 6.75
N THR A 286 32.38 7.45 6.09
CA THR A 286 32.05 7.50 4.66
C THR A 286 30.95 8.53 4.42
N ASP A 287 31.10 9.33 3.38
CA ASP A 287 30.08 10.29 2.97
C ASP A 287 28.78 9.57 2.57
N PHE A 288 27.64 10.18 2.90
CA PHE A 288 26.33 9.58 2.68
C PHE A 288 25.98 9.44 1.21
N ASP A 289 26.37 10.39 0.36
CA ASP A 289 26.11 10.32 -1.08
C ASP A 289 27.08 9.34 -1.77
N GLY A 290 28.25 9.09 -1.17
CA GLY A 290 29.25 8.14 -1.65
C GLY A 290 29.11 6.72 -1.11
N ALA A 291 28.30 6.48 -0.07
CA ALA A 291 28.13 5.16 0.53
C ALA A 291 27.23 4.29 -0.33
N ALA A 292 27.76 3.22 -0.93
CA ALA A 292 26.95 2.25 -1.66
C ALA A 292 26.20 1.33 -0.68
N VAL A 293 24.90 1.12 -0.92
CA VAL A 293 24.12 0.10 -0.21
C VAL A 293 24.28 -1.24 -0.91
N ASN A 294 24.40 -2.30 -0.12
CA ASN A 294 24.36 -3.68 -0.60
C ASN A 294 22.98 -3.95 -1.22
N HIS A 295 21.95 -3.45 -0.56
CA HIS A 295 20.58 -3.40 -1.06
C HIS A 295 19.76 -2.34 -0.35
N LEU A 296 18.71 -1.90 -1.02
CA LEU A 296 17.60 -1.14 -0.47
C LEU A 296 16.31 -1.84 -0.88
N ASP A 297 15.55 -2.26 0.12
CA ASP A 297 14.31 -3.00 0.01
C ASP A 297 13.13 -2.10 0.42
N LEU A 298 12.07 -2.07 -0.40
CA LEU A 298 10.75 -1.59 0.00
C LEU A 298 9.87 -2.79 0.33
N ALA A 299 9.21 -2.78 1.47
CA ALA A 299 8.38 -3.90 1.93
C ALA A 299 7.10 -3.40 2.62
N MET A 300 6.09 -4.27 2.61
CA MET A 300 4.90 -4.13 3.43
C MET A 300 4.94 -5.13 4.58
N ASN A 301 4.81 -4.64 5.79
CA ASN A 301 4.56 -5.40 7.00
C ASN A 301 3.07 -5.31 7.32
N VAL A 302 2.41 -6.44 7.56
CA VAL A 302 1.01 -6.44 8.01
C VAL A 302 0.93 -7.11 9.37
N TYR A 303 0.24 -6.45 10.29
CA TYR A 303 0.01 -6.95 11.64
C TYR A 303 -1.50 -7.09 11.87
N GLU A 304 -1.89 -8.27 12.35
CA GLU A 304 -3.26 -8.67 12.63
C GLU A 304 -3.41 -9.03 14.12
N GLY A 305 -4.61 -8.86 14.68
CA GLY A 305 -4.93 -9.27 16.05
C GLY A 305 -3.95 -8.72 17.10
N ASP A 306 -3.45 -9.60 17.96
CA ASP A 306 -2.53 -9.24 19.05
C ASP A 306 -1.21 -8.62 18.55
N ALA A 307 -0.72 -9.04 17.38
CA ALA A 307 0.52 -8.51 16.81
C ALA A 307 0.39 -7.01 16.46
N ARG A 308 -0.81 -6.55 16.06
CA ARG A 308 -1.09 -5.14 15.83
C ARG A 308 -0.96 -4.34 17.13
N THR A 309 -1.61 -4.81 18.20
CA THR A 309 -1.61 -4.13 19.50
C THR A 309 -0.19 -4.09 20.09
N ALA A 310 0.53 -5.21 20.02
CA ALA A 310 1.92 -5.31 20.46
C ALA A 310 2.85 -4.39 19.65
N ARG A 311 2.75 -4.38 18.31
CA ARG A 311 3.58 -3.50 17.46
C ARG A 311 3.36 -2.01 17.77
N MET A 312 2.12 -1.59 18.04
CA MET A 312 1.81 -0.20 18.41
C MET A 312 2.39 0.19 19.77
N ALA A 313 2.49 -0.75 20.72
CA ALA A 313 3.11 -0.51 22.03
C ALA A 313 4.65 -0.52 22.02
N MET A 314 5.27 -0.95 20.92
CA MET A 314 6.72 -1.03 20.74
C MET A 314 7.27 0.08 19.83
N HIS A 315 8.60 0.25 19.84
CA HIS A 315 9.32 1.25 19.04
C HIS A 315 10.60 0.66 18.45
N LEU A 316 10.89 0.93 17.17
CA LEU A 316 12.11 0.44 16.50
C LEU A 316 13.42 0.81 17.22
N ARG A 317 13.48 1.98 17.85
CA ARG A 317 14.68 2.45 18.57
C ARG A 317 15.09 1.54 19.73
N ASN A 318 14.14 0.75 20.27
CA ASN A 318 14.39 -0.15 21.40
C ASN A 318 14.98 -1.50 20.94
N GLY A 319 15.25 -1.67 19.64
CA GLY A 319 15.77 -2.90 19.06
C GLY A 319 14.67 -3.73 18.42
N THR A 320 14.57 -5.00 18.78
CA THR A 320 13.58 -5.92 18.22
C THR A 320 12.17 -5.48 18.56
N VAL A 321 11.31 -5.42 17.54
CA VAL A 321 9.87 -5.16 17.67
C VAL A 321 9.08 -6.41 17.32
N GLU A 322 7.77 -6.38 17.58
CA GLU A 322 6.83 -7.41 17.20
C GLU A 322 6.98 -7.80 15.72
N ASN A 323 6.92 -9.10 15.44
CA ASN A 323 7.01 -9.57 14.07
C ASN A 323 5.71 -9.27 13.31
N ALA A 324 5.84 -8.91 12.04
CA ALA A 324 4.67 -8.83 11.18
C ALA A 324 4.00 -10.21 11.06
N SER A 325 2.67 -10.24 11.08
CA SER A 325 1.88 -11.45 10.77
C SER A 325 2.30 -12.01 9.41
N PHE A 326 2.57 -11.12 8.45
CA PHE A 326 3.34 -11.41 7.25
C PHE A 326 4.06 -10.16 6.76
N ARG A 327 5.23 -10.36 6.15
CA ARG A 327 6.06 -9.32 5.49
C ARG A 327 6.27 -9.71 4.04
N THR A 328 6.22 -8.73 3.16
CA THR A 328 6.43 -8.97 1.73
C THR A 328 7.22 -7.84 1.08
N HIS A 329 8.28 -8.19 0.36
CA HIS A 329 9.06 -7.23 -0.40
C HIS A 329 8.34 -6.84 -1.69
N LEU A 330 8.35 -5.54 -1.98
CA LEU A 330 7.76 -4.93 -3.17
C LEU A 330 8.82 -4.55 -4.22
N LEU A 331 9.95 -4.03 -3.75
CA LEU A 331 11.05 -3.57 -4.58
C LEU A 331 12.35 -3.88 -3.86
N ARG A 332 13.38 -4.26 -4.61
CA ARG A 332 14.76 -4.30 -4.18
C ARG A 332 15.64 -3.70 -5.26
N VAL A 333 16.54 -2.80 -4.86
CA VAL A 333 17.58 -2.27 -5.71
C VAL A 333 18.94 -2.46 -5.03
N GLU A 334 19.95 -2.90 -5.79
CA GLU A 334 21.28 -3.24 -5.24
C GLU A 334 22.36 -2.29 -5.78
N GLY A 335 23.36 -1.98 -4.95
CA GLY A 335 24.53 -1.21 -5.38
C GLY A 335 24.28 0.27 -5.66
N VAL A 336 23.20 0.85 -5.13
CA VAL A 336 22.87 2.27 -5.28
C VAL A 336 23.47 3.12 -4.15
N PRO A 337 23.61 4.44 -4.34
CA PRO A 337 23.97 5.34 -3.25
C PRO A 337 22.96 5.29 -2.11
N LEU A 338 23.44 5.41 -0.86
CA LEU A 338 22.61 5.48 0.34
C LEU A 338 21.66 6.69 0.31
N SER A 339 22.02 7.76 -0.42
CA SER A 339 21.17 8.92 -0.64
C SER A 339 19.87 8.64 -1.38
N ALA A 340 19.79 7.54 -2.14
CA ALA A 340 18.54 7.08 -2.75
C ALA A 340 17.42 6.82 -1.72
N LEU A 341 17.78 6.60 -0.43
CA LEU A 341 16.83 6.49 0.67
C LEU A 341 15.87 7.68 0.74
N LEU A 342 16.35 8.90 0.54
CA LEU A 342 15.54 10.11 0.77
C LEU A 342 14.46 10.28 -0.31
N ASP A 343 14.82 10.05 -1.57
CA ASP A 343 13.89 10.09 -2.69
C ASP A 343 12.86 8.96 -2.57
N LEU A 344 13.32 7.74 -2.30
CA LEU A 344 12.42 6.59 -2.13
C LEU A 344 11.49 6.74 -0.92
N ALA A 345 11.96 7.29 0.20
CA ALA A 345 11.10 7.59 1.35
C ALA A 345 10.00 8.59 0.98
N THR A 346 10.33 9.62 0.22
CA THR A 346 9.38 10.66 -0.21
C THR A 346 8.33 10.11 -1.17
N MET A 347 8.69 9.14 -2.02
CA MET A 347 7.77 8.52 -2.98
C MET A 347 6.96 7.35 -2.37
N PHE A 348 7.51 6.65 -1.37
CA PHE A 348 6.92 5.42 -0.83
C PHE A 348 6.01 5.63 0.38
N PHE A 349 6.38 6.53 1.31
CA PHE A 349 5.58 6.78 2.51
C PHE A 349 4.34 7.63 2.19
N ARG A 350 3.23 7.39 2.91
CA ARG A 350 1.99 8.15 2.68
C ARG A 350 2.01 9.52 3.32
N SER A 351 2.81 9.68 4.38
CA SER A 351 2.93 10.90 5.15
C SER A 351 4.02 11.79 4.59
N THR A 352 3.59 12.87 3.97
CA THR A 352 4.49 13.94 3.56
C THR A 352 5.02 14.70 4.76
N THR A 353 4.17 14.87 5.80
CA THR A 353 4.55 15.56 7.03
C THR A 353 5.65 14.83 7.78
N LEU A 354 5.42 13.58 8.20
CA LEU A 354 6.38 12.85 9.03
C LEU A 354 7.67 12.58 8.28
N THR A 355 7.59 12.29 6.98
CA THR A 355 8.78 12.09 6.13
C THR A 355 9.60 13.37 6.04
N THR A 356 8.97 14.52 5.79
CA THR A 356 9.68 15.81 5.73
C THR A 356 10.29 16.19 7.07
N GLU A 357 9.58 15.96 8.18
CA GLU A 357 10.08 16.20 9.53
C GLU A 357 11.30 15.33 9.86
N TRP A 358 11.24 14.03 9.56
CA TRP A 358 12.35 13.11 9.75
C TRP A 358 13.57 13.48 8.90
N ILE A 359 13.36 13.78 7.62
CA ILE A 359 14.44 14.23 6.72
C ILE A 359 15.06 15.52 7.25
N ALA A 360 14.23 16.48 7.65
CA ALA A 360 14.68 17.73 8.22
C ALA A 360 15.45 17.55 9.53
N ASP A 361 15.03 16.66 10.42
CA ASP A 361 15.69 16.41 11.70
C ASP A 361 17.07 15.76 11.52
N GLN A 362 17.12 14.68 10.74
CA GLN A 362 18.31 13.83 10.63
C GLN A 362 19.31 14.29 9.56
N PHE A 363 18.88 15.11 8.59
CA PHE A 363 19.69 15.50 7.43
C PHE A 363 19.80 17.02 7.22
N ARG A 364 19.25 17.88 8.11
CA ARG A 364 19.51 19.34 8.05
C ARG A 364 20.99 19.64 8.32
N GLY A 365 21.60 20.34 7.37
CA GLY A 365 23.04 20.67 7.36
C GLY A 365 23.70 20.40 6.01
N ARG A 366 23.02 19.69 5.11
CA ARG A 366 23.44 19.45 3.73
C ARG A 366 22.73 20.45 2.80
N ARG A 367 23.44 21.50 2.42
CA ARG A 367 23.20 22.30 1.23
C ARG A 367 24.36 22.10 0.28
#